data_AF-W5TU66-F1
#
_entry.id   AF-W5TU66-F1
#
_cell.length_a   1.000
_cell.length_b   1.000
_cell.length_c   1.000
_cell.angle_alpha   90.00
_cell.angle_beta   90.00
_cell.angle_gamma   90.00
#
_symmetry.space_group_name_H-M   'P 1'
#
loop_
_entity.id
_entity.type
_entity.pdbx_description
1 polymer ?
#
loop_
_entity_poly.entity_id
_entity_poly.type
_entity_poly.pdbx_seq_one_letter_code
_entity_poly.pdbx_strand_id
1 'polypeptide(L)' 'MISASPAQIDIWRERHRFCGDTPSDMSLDEARFILNEHSGHGPACSQFLAALERGSAVMQ' A
#
# COMPACT_ATOMS: atom_id res chain seq x y z
N MET A 1 -8.34 -11.17 -0.01
CA MET A 1 -8.56 -10.61 -1.35
C MET A 1 -8.86 -9.12 -1.19
N ILE A 2 -8.39 -8.29 -2.11
CA ILE A 2 -8.70 -6.85 -2.15
C ILE A 2 -10.11 -6.70 -2.70
N SER A 3 -10.98 -5.94 -2.04
CA SER A 3 -12.39 -5.74 -2.43
C SER A 3 -12.61 -4.48 -3.27
N ALA A 4 -11.54 -3.77 -3.64
CA ALA A 4 -11.61 -2.55 -4.44
C ALA A 4 -11.98 -2.80 -5.90
N SER A 5 -12.74 -1.88 -6.48
CA SER A 5 -13.07 -1.88 -7.91
C SER A 5 -11.84 -1.62 -8.80
N PRO A 6 -11.85 -2.00 -10.08
CA PRO A 6 -10.73 -1.71 -11.00
C PRO A 6 -10.37 -0.22 -11.05
N ALA A 7 -11.36 0.67 -11.07
CA ALA A 7 -11.12 2.12 -11.06
C ALA A 7 -10.40 2.58 -9.78
N GLN A 8 -10.70 1.97 -8.63
CA GLN A 8 -9.97 2.27 -7.40
C GLN A 8 -8.52 1.75 -7.44
N ILE A 9 -8.28 0.59 -8.05
CA ILE A 9 -6.92 0.08 -8.26
C ILE A 9 -6.11 1.03 -9.15
N ASP A 10 -6.70 1.55 -10.24
CA ASP A 10 -6.01 2.48 -11.13
C ASP A 10 -5.65 3.79 -10.41
N ILE A 11 -6.52 4.29 -9.55
CA ILE A 11 -6.22 5.45 -8.68
C ILE A 11 -5.04 5.14 -7.75
N TRP A 12 -5.01 3.95 -7.14
CA TRP A 12 -3.91 3.56 -6.27
C TRP A 12 -2.58 3.44 -7.03
N ARG A 13 -2.59 2.92 -8.26
CA ARG A 13 -1.39 2.88 -9.11
C ARG A 13 -0.80 4.26 -9.34
N GLU A 14 -1.63 5.25 -9.68
CA GLU A 14 -1.12 6.60 -9.90
C GLU A 14 -0.63 7.23 -8.60
N ARG A 15 -1.35 7.06 -7.49
CA ARG A 15 -0.98 7.62 -6.18
C ARG A 15 0.32 7.04 -5.63
N HIS A 16 0.58 5.76 -5.89
CA HIS A 16 1.67 5.00 -5.28
C HIS A 16 2.87 4.78 -6.22
N ARG A 17 2.89 5.44 -7.38
CA ARG A 17 3.98 5.33 -8.37
C ARG A 17 5.39 5.68 -7.84
N PHE A 18 5.50 6.51 -6.78
CA PHE A 18 6.78 7.02 -6.28
C PHE A 18 7.13 6.50 -4.89
N CYS A 19 8.08 5.58 -4.82
CA CYS A 19 8.40 4.81 -3.62
C CYS A 19 8.84 5.63 -2.39
N GLY A 20 9.27 6.89 -2.58
CA GLY A 20 9.68 7.79 -1.51
C GLY A 20 8.53 8.45 -0.75
N ASP A 21 7.32 8.43 -1.33
CA ASP A 21 6.14 8.99 -0.67
C ASP A 21 5.75 8.14 0.54
N THR A 22 5.30 8.79 1.61
CA THR A 22 4.84 8.10 2.83
C THR A 22 3.34 8.34 3.01
N PRO A 23 2.48 7.39 2.59
CA PRO A 23 1.05 7.54 2.73
C PRO A 23 0.63 7.39 4.19
N SER A 24 -0.05 8.40 4.74
CA SER A 24 -0.47 8.45 6.14
C SER A 24 -1.89 7.94 6.39
N ASP A 25 -2.76 7.98 5.38
CA ASP A 25 -4.13 7.47 5.45
C ASP A 25 -4.40 6.56 4.27
N MET A 26 -4.49 5.26 4.56
CA MET A 26 -4.79 4.22 3.57
C MET A 26 -5.72 3.19 4.19
N SER A 27 -6.66 2.68 3.39
CA SER A 27 -7.48 1.55 3.82
C SER A 27 -6.66 0.26 3.95
N LEU A 28 -7.22 -0.76 4.59
CA LEU A 28 -6.53 -2.06 4.67
C LEU A 28 -6.37 -2.73 3.29
N ASP A 29 -7.31 -2.50 2.38
CA ASP A 29 -7.22 -3.02 1.02
C ASP A 29 -6.20 -2.27 0.18
N GLU A 30 -6.05 -0.96 0.40
CA GLU A 30 -4.99 -0.15 -0.18
C GLU A 30 -3.61 -0.59 0.36
N ALA A 31 -3.49 -0.86 1.66
CA ALA A 31 -2.26 -1.40 2.24
C ALA A 31 -1.88 -2.75 1.61
N ARG A 32 -2.83 -3.66 1.42
CA ARG A 32 -2.60 -4.94 0.74
C ARG A 32 -2.17 -4.77 -0.72
N PHE A 33 -2.76 -3.79 -1.42
CA PHE A 33 -2.34 -3.45 -2.77
C PHE A 33 -0.87 -2.99 -2.79
N ILE A 34 -0.50 -2.03 -1.94
CA ILE A 34 0.87 -1.50 -1.86
C ILE A 34 1.87 -2.62 -1.51
N LEU A 35 1.54 -3.48 -0.53
CA LEU A 35 2.41 -4.60 -0.15
C LEU A 35 2.67 -5.56 -1.31
N ASN A 36 1.68 -5.78 -2.18
CA ASN A 36 1.87 -6.61 -3.37
C ASN A 36 2.72 -5.88 -4.42
N GLU A 37 2.32 -4.67 -4.81
CA GLU A 37 2.93 -3.90 -5.91
C GLU A 37 4.38 -3.49 -5.61
N HIS A 38 4.70 -3.18 -4.34
CA HIS A 38 6.02 -2.73 -3.91
C HIS A 38 6.85 -3.80 -3.18
N SER A 39 6.39 -5.06 -3.17
CA SER A 39 7.08 -6.19 -2.53
C SER A 39 8.54 -6.35 -2.98
N GLY A 40 8.83 -6.04 -4.25
CA GLY A 40 10.18 -6.13 -4.82
C GLY A 40 11.20 -5.15 -4.23
N HIS A 41 10.75 -4.07 -3.59
CA HIS A 41 11.65 -3.08 -2.96
C HIS A 41 11.86 -3.34 -1.47
N GLY A 42 10.87 -3.95 -0.80
CA GLY A 42 10.92 -4.28 0.62
C GLY A 42 11.26 -3.07 1.50
N PRO A 43 12.22 -3.17 2.45
CA PRO A 43 12.49 -2.14 3.43
C PRO A 43 13.10 -0.85 2.86
N ALA A 44 13.51 -0.84 1.59
CA ALA A 44 13.99 0.36 0.91
C ALA A 44 12.85 1.27 0.42
N CYS A 45 11.58 0.84 0.52
CA CYS A 45 10.42 1.59 0.06
C CYS A 45 9.59 2.10 1.25
N SER A 46 9.46 3.43 1.35
CA SER A 46 8.67 4.10 2.40
C SER A 46 7.21 3.66 2.38
N GLN A 47 6.63 3.51 1.19
CA GLN A 47 5.25 3.05 1.05
C GLN A 47 5.06 1.60 1.50
N PHE A 48 6.01 0.71 1.19
CA PHE A 48 5.97 -0.68 1.63
C PHE A 48 6.00 -0.76 3.17
N LEU A 49 6.87 0.03 3.80
CA LEU A 49 6.95 0.11 5.27
C LEU A 49 5.65 0.65 5.89
N ALA A 50 5.10 1.73 5.35
CA ALA A 50 3.84 2.30 5.82
C ALA A 50 2.67 1.31 5.69
N ALA A 51 2.61 0.58 4.57
CA ALA A 51 1.59 -0.45 4.36
C ALA A 51 1.77 -1.65 5.29
N LEU A 52 3.01 -2.04 5.59
CA LEU A 52 3.32 -3.10 6.55
C LEU A 52 2.87 -2.71 7.97
N GLU A 53 3.14 -1.47 8.38
CA GLU A 53 2.67 -0.92 9.65
C GLU A 53 1.14 -0.97 9.72
N ARG A 54 0.44 -0.48 8.68
CA ARG A 54 -1.03 -0.51 8.64
C ARG A 54 -1.60 -1.92 8.68
N GLY A 55 -1.00 -2.87 7.98
CA GLY A 55 -1.42 -4.27 8.00
C GLY A 55 -1.21 -4.95 9.35
N SER A 56 -0.15 -4.55 10.07
CA SER A 56 0.20 -5.08 11.39
C SER A 56 -0.65 -4.46 12.51
N ALA A 57 -1.01 -3.18 12.38
CA ALA A 57 -1.84 -2.46 13.34
C ALA A 57 -3.25 -3.05 13.51
N VAL A 58 -3.74 -3.84 12.53
CA VAL A 58 -5.03 -4.54 12.60
C VAL A 58 -4.94 -5.85 13.41
N MET A 59 -3.74 -6.33 13.75
CA MET A 59 -3.53 -7.56 14.54
C MET A 59 -3.27 -7.31 16.03
N GLN A 60 -3.55 -6.11 16.53
CA GLN A 60 -3.47 -5.74 17.96
C GLN A 60 -4.87 -5.46 18.51
#